data_AF-A0A6L7ADP9-F1
#
_entry.id   AF-A0A6L7ADP9-F1
#
_cell.length_a   1.000
_cell.length_b   1.000
_cell.length_c   1.000
_cell.angle_alpha   90.00
_cell.angle_beta   90.00
_cell.angle_gamma   90.00
#
_symmetry.space_group_name_H-M   'P 1'
#
loop_
_entity.id
_entity.type
_entity.pdbx_description
1 polymer ?
#
loop_
_entity_poly.entity_id
_entity_poly.type
_entity_poly.pdbx_seq_one_letter_code
_entity_poly.pdbx_strand_id
1 'polypeptide(L)'
;MNSTISFFKSIRFRITLVFVLLMIIALELLGAFFVRQIEQQMTREHLLQQVWGYDYFGDVRTVDVTVRRLREKIEDNPSHPNWLATRRGVGYYLRPEAE
;
A
#
# COMPACT_ATOMS: atom_id res chain seq x y z
N MET A 1 2.34 36.13 -14.46
CA MET A 1 1.61 35.60 -13.28
C MET A 1 1.00 34.21 -13.46
N ASN A 2 0.84 33.70 -14.70
CA ASN A 2 0.16 32.41 -14.94
C ASN A 2 1.07 31.16 -14.84
N SER A 3 2.39 31.32 -15.00
CA SER A 3 3.34 30.18 -15.00
C SER A 3 3.53 29.58 -13.60
N THR A 4 3.61 30.41 -12.57
CA THR A 4 3.76 29.99 -11.17
C THR A 4 2.53 29.21 -10.67
N ILE A 5 1.32 29.68 -11.01
CA ILE A 5 0.06 29.03 -10.64
C ILE A 5 -0.09 27.68 -11.37
N SER A 6 0.32 27.61 -12.65
CA SER A 6 0.34 26.36 -13.43
C SER A 6 1.31 25.32 -12.84
N PHE A 7 2.49 25.76 -12.39
CA PHE A 7 3.48 24.91 -11.74
C PHE A 7 2.94 24.31 -10.42
N PHE A 8 2.36 25.13 -9.55
CA PHE A 8 1.76 24.66 -8.31
C PHE A 8 0.54 23.76 -8.55
N LYS A 9 -0.26 24.05 -9.57
CA LYS A 9 -1.40 23.20 -9.97
C LYS A 9 -0.93 21.86 -10.54
N SER A 10 0.17 21.83 -11.29
CA SER A 10 0.81 20.62 -11.83
C SER A 10 1.42 19.75 -10.72
N ILE A 11 2.11 20.36 -9.76
CA ILE A 11 2.65 19.66 -8.59
C ILE A 11 1.52 19.12 -7.72
N ARG A 12 0.51 19.93 -7.42
CA ARG A 12 -0.63 19.47 -6.62
C ARG A 12 -1.41 18.37 -7.34
N PHE A 13 -1.58 18.47 -8.65
CA PHE A 13 -2.19 17.41 -9.46
C PHE A 13 -1.38 16.11 -9.43
N ARG A 14 -0.05 16.19 -9.58
CA ARG A 14 0.84 15.01 -9.47
C ARG A 14 0.79 14.39 -8.07
N ILE A 15 0.78 15.21 -7.02
CA ILE A 15 0.65 14.74 -5.63
C ILE A 15 -0.72 14.06 -5.41
N THR A 16 -1.81 14.70 -5.84
CA THR A 16 -3.16 14.12 -5.74
C THR A 16 -3.28 12.84 -6.57
N LEU A 17 -2.74 12.81 -7.78
CA LEU A 17 -2.75 11.63 -8.66
C LEU A 17 -1.98 10.47 -8.03
N VAL A 18 -0.79 10.72 -7.47
CA VAL A 18 -0.01 9.71 -6.74
C VAL A 18 -0.76 9.23 -5.50
N PHE A 19 -1.45 10.12 -4.78
CA PHE A 19 -2.25 9.76 -3.60
C PHE A 19 -3.49 8.93 -3.96
N VAL A 20 -4.16 9.26 -5.06
CA VAL A 20 -5.33 8.51 -5.58
C VAL A 20 -4.88 7.15 -6.10
N LEU A 21 -3.80 7.07 -6.88
CA LEU A 21 -3.19 5.80 -7.32
C LEU A 21 -2.80 4.93 -6.12
N LEU A 22 -2.15 5.52 -5.12
CA LEU A 22 -1.86 4.83 -3.86
C LEU A 22 -3.11 4.34 -3.15
N MET A 23 -4.18 5.13 -3.15
CA MET A 23 -5.43 4.76 -2.49
C MET A 23 -6.12 3.60 -3.20
N ILE A 24 -6.09 3.58 -4.54
CA ILE A 24 -6.60 2.49 -5.36
C ILE A 24 -5.79 1.22 -5.11
N ILE A 25 -4.46 1.30 -5.20
CA ILE A 25 -3.55 0.18 -4.92
C ILE A 25 -3.71 -0.31 -3.47
N ALA A 26 -3.87 0.60 -2.52
CA ALA A 26 -4.13 0.26 -1.12
C ALA A 26 -5.47 -0.46 -0.93
N LEU A 27 -6.51 -0.04 -1.66
CA LEU A 27 -7.82 -0.68 -1.63
C LEU A 27 -7.78 -2.07 -2.27
N GLU A 28 -7.04 -2.24 -3.37
CA GLU A 28 -6.83 -3.55 -4.00
C GLU A 28 -6.00 -4.49 -3.13
N LEU A 29 -4.94 -3.98 -2.49
CA LEU A 29 -4.22 -4.72 -1.46
C LEU A 29 -5.18 -5.19 -0.39
N LEU A 30 -5.97 -4.27 0.17
CA LEU A 30 -6.94 -4.56 1.21
C LEU A 30 -7.98 -5.60 0.74
N GLY A 31 -8.47 -5.49 -0.50
CA GLY A 31 -9.37 -6.47 -1.12
C GLY A 31 -8.72 -7.85 -1.28
N ALA A 32 -7.48 -7.91 -1.78
CA ALA A 32 -6.70 -9.15 -1.85
C ALA A 32 -6.52 -9.81 -0.48
N PHE A 33 -6.34 -8.99 0.57
CA PHE A 33 -6.28 -9.46 1.95
C PHE A 33 -7.65 -9.95 2.47
N PHE A 34 -8.74 -9.24 2.18
CA PHE A 34 -10.10 -9.61 2.65
C PHE A 34 -10.67 -10.84 1.94
N VAL A 35 -10.37 -11.06 0.65
CA VAL A 35 -10.87 -12.23 -0.09
C VAL A 35 -10.17 -13.52 0.35
N ARG A 36 -8.96 -13.43 0.93
CA ARG A 36 -8.18 -14.58 1.42
C ARG A 36 -8.25 -14.76 2.92
N GLN A 37 -9.40 -14.46 3.51
CA GLN A 37 -9.66 -14.47 4.94
C GLN A 37 -8.79 -15.48 5.69
N ILE A 38 -7.92 -14.89 6.51
CA ILE A 38 -7.49 -15.38 7.82
C ILE A 38 -6.51 -16.55 7.71
N GLU A 39 -5.25 -16.29 8.12
CA GLU A 39 -4.11 -17.21 8.29
C GLU A 39 -3.10 -17.38 7.14
N GLN A 40 -3.45 -17.09 5.87
CA GLN A 40 -2.47 -17.29 4.80
C GLN A 40 -1.54 -16.08 4.61
N GLN A 41 -0.28 -16.31 4.94
CA GLN A 41 0.83 -15.37 4.83
C GLN A 41 0.99 -14.89 3.39
N MET A 42 0.99 -13.58 3.16
CA MET A 42 1.19 -13.00 1.84
C MET A 42 2.66 -12.58 1.67
N THR A 43 3.36 -13.21 0.73
CA THR A 43 4.72 -12.80 0.37
C THR A 43 4.71 -11.49 -0.41
N ARG A 44 5.84 -10.79 -0.45
CA ARG A 44 5.95 -9.52 -1.19
C ARG A 44 5.70 -9.72 -2.67
N GLU A 45 6.26 -10.78 -3.24
CA GLU A 45 6.12 -11.14 -4.65
C GLU A 45 4.65 -11.41 -4.98
N HIS A 46 3.95 -12.09 -4.07
CA HIS A 46 2.55 -12.39 -4.25
C HIS A 46 1.67 -11.13 -4.21
N LEU A 47 1.92 -10.22 -3.26
CA LEU A 47 1.23 -8.94 -3.18
C LEU A 47 1.52 -8.06 -4.40
N LEU A 48 2.77 -8.08 -4.87
CA LEU A 48 3.18 -7.36 -6.07
C LEU A 48 2.38 -7.84 -7.28
N GLN A 49 2.32 -9.15 -7.49
CA GLN A 49 1.58 -9.75 -8.61
C GLN A 49 0.07 -9.54 -8.50
N GLN A 50 -0.51 -9.64 -7.30
CA GLN A 50 -1.95 -9.48 -7.11
C GLN A 50 -2.46 -8.08 -7.42
N VAL A 51 -1.65 -7.06 -7.11
CA VAL A 51 -2.09 -5.66 -7.12
C VAL A 51 -1.56 -4.91 -8.34
N TRP A 52 -0.34 -5.20 -8.77
CA TRP A 52 0.23 -4.60 -9.98
C TRP A 52 0.11 -5.48 -11.23
N GLY A 53 -0.22 -6.77 -11.07
CA GLY A 53 -0.31 -7.73 -12.17
C GLY A 53 1.00 -8.48 -12.44
N TYR A 54 0.90 -9.60 -13.17
CA TYR A 54 2.05 -10.44 -13.54
C TYR A 54 3.03 -9.74 -14.51
N ASP A 55 2.55 -8.77 -15.29
CA ASP A 55 3.36 -8.05 -16.28
C ASP A 55 4.10 -6.83 -15.68
N TYR A 56 4.00 -6.62 -14.37
CA TYR A 56 4.67 -5.52 -13.69
C TYR A 56 6.15 -5.84 -13.43
N PHE A 57 7.04 -5.20 -14.20
CA PHE A 57 8.50 -5.28 -14.05
C PHE A 57 9.07 -4.44 -12.89
N GLY A 58 8.31 -4.24 -11.81
CA GLY A 58 8.77 -3.44 -10.67
C GLY A 58 9.37 -4.27 -9.53
N ASP A 59 10.00 -3.57 -8.59
CA ASP A 59 10.63 -4.17 -7.42
C ASP A 59 9.59 -4.47 -6.32
N VAL A 60 9.78 -5.56 -5.58
CA VAL A 60 9.04 -5.88 -4.35
C VAL A 60 9.10 -4.76 -3.31
N ARG A 61 10.10 -3.86 -3.39
CA ARG A 61 10.14 -2.61 -2.59
C ARG A 61 8.92 -1.70 -2.80
N THR A 62 8.24 -1.78 -3.94
CA THR A 62 7.00 -1.04 -4.19
C THR A 62 5.88 -1.50 -3.23
N VAL A 63 5.86 -2.78 -2.87
CA VAL A 63 4.95 -3.32 -1.86
C VAL A 63 5.28 -2.70 -0.50
N ASP A 64 6.55 -2.66 -0.11
CA ASP A 64 6.97 -2.10 1.18
C ASP A 64 6.58 -0.62 1.32
N VAL A 65 6.76 0.18 0.25
CA VAL A 65 6.35 1.59 0.22
C VAL A 65 4.84 1.74 0.36
N THR A 66 4.09 0.89 -0.34
CA THR A 66 2.62 0.93 -0.29
C THR A 66 2.11 0.52 1.08
N VAL A 67 2.66 -0.54 1.67
CA VAL A 67 2.33 -0.97 3.04
C VAL A 67 2.65 0.11 4.05
N ARG A 68 3.82 0.77 3.94
CA ARG A 68 4.16 1.90 4.82
C ARG A 68 3.10 3.01 4.75
N ARG A 69 2.74 3.42 3.54
CA ARG A 69 1.74 4.49 3.33
C ARG A 69 0.34 4.08 3.76
N LEU A 70 0.01 2.79 3.65
CA LEU A 70 -1.22 2.24 4.17
C LEU A 70 -1.25 2.32 5.70
N ARG A 71 -0.17 1.92 6.38
CA ARG A 71 -0.04 2.08 7.84
C ARG A 71 -0.18 3.52 8.30
N GLU A 72 0.44 4.46 7.58
CA GLU A 72 0.30 5.91 7.85
C GLU A 72 -1.15 6.39 7.78
N LYS A 73 -2.06 5.64 7.14
CA LYS A 73 -3.49 5.98 7.03
C LYS A 73 -4.40 5.21 7.98
N ILE A 74 -4.07 3.96 8.32
CA ILE A 74 -4.97 3.06 9.05
C ILE A 74 -4.51 2.71 10.47
N GLU A 75 -3.24 2.93 10.80
CA GLU A 75 -2.68 2.62 12.12
C GLU A 75 -2.50 3.91 12.94
N ASP A 76 -2.80 3.84 14.23
CA ASP A 76 -2.49 4.94 15.16
C ASP A 76 -0.98 5.17 15.29
N ASN A 77 -0.20 4.08 15.26
CA ASN A 77 1.25 4.11 15.26
C ASN A 77 1.83 3.26 14.12
N PRO A 78 2.23 3.85 12.99
CA PRO A 78 2.75 3.11 11.84
C PRO A 78 4.03 2.29 12.11
N SER A 79 4.82 2.66 13.12
CA SER A 79 6.03 1.95 13.52
C SER A 79 5.73 0.71 14.39
N HIS A 80 4.57 0.71 15.04
CA HIS A 80 4.06 -0.40 15.86
C HIS A 80 2.65 -0.78 15.39
N PRO A 81 2.52 -1.36 14.17
CA PRO A 81 1.22 -1.65 13.57
C PRO A 81 0.47 -2.74 14.35
N ASN A 82 -0.80 -2.48 14.65
CA ASN A 82 -1.69 -3.42 15.33
C ASN A 82 -2.37 -4.34 14.32
N TRP A 83 -2.71 -3.81 13.13
CA TRP A 83 -3.49 -4.51 12.13
C TRP A 83 -2.61 -5.12 11.04
N LEU A 84 -1.78 -4.31 10.37
CA LEU A 84 -0.97 -4.74 9.24
C LEU A 84 0.46 -5.04 9.69
N ALA A 85 0.72 -6.27 10.14
CA ALA A 85 1.99 -6.68 10.71
C ALA A 85 3.01 -7.15 9.64
N THR A 86 4.30 -7.01 9.97
CA THR A 86 5.41 -7.50 9.12
C THR A 86 5.89 -8.86 9.64
N ARG A 87 5.96 -9.86 8.76
CA ARG A 87 6.77 -11.07 9.00
C ARG A 87 8.10 -10.92 8.29
N ARG A 88 9.17 -10.71 9.08
CA ARG A 88 10.53 -10.49 8.54
C ARG A 88 10.94 -11.64 7.62
N GLY A 89 11.50 -11.31 6.46
CA GLY A 89 11.92 -12.29 5.44
C GLY A 89 10.80 -12.91 4.61
N VAL A 90 9.53 -12.65 4.90
CA VAL A 90 8.39 -13.25 4.18
C VAL A 90 7.53 -12.18 3.51
N GLY A 91 6.92 -11.29 4.31
CA GLY A 91 5.95 -10.34 3.78
C GLY A 91 5.06 -9.76 4.86
N TYR A 92 3.77 -9.68 4.58
CA TYR A 92 2.80 -8.97 5.39
C TYR A 92 1.57 -9.82 5.69
N TYR A 93 0.94 -9.56 6.83
CA TYR A 93 -0.28 -10.24 7.24
C TYR A 93 -1.15 -9.29 8.06
N LEU A 94 -2.46 -9.52 8.01
CA LEU A 94 -3.41 -8.86 8.89
C LEU A 94 -3.52 -9.66 10.19
N ARG A 95 -3.36 -9.00 11.32
CA ARG A 95 -3.72 -9.56 12.62
C ARG A 95 -5.23 -9.39 12.78
N PRO A 96 -5.98 -10.47 13.11
CA PRO A 96 -7.35 -10.30 13.58
C PRO A 96 -7.31 -9.42 14.84
N GLU A 97 -8.28 -8.53 14.99
CA GLU A 97 -8.43 -7.72 16.20
C GLU A 97 -8.36 -8.67 17.41
N ALA A 98 -7.37 -8.47 18.28
CA ALA A 98 -7.31 -9.21 19.53
C ALA A 98 -8.38 -8.60 20.44
N GLU A 99 -9.37 -9.41 20.83
CA GLU A 99 -10.24 -9.12 21.98
C GLU A 99 -9.44 -8.76 23.23
#